data_AF-A0AAV7KD80-F1
#
_entry.id   AF-A0AAV7KD80-F1
#
_cell.length_a   1.000
_cell.length_b   1.000
_cell.length_c   1.000
_cell.angle_alpha   90.00
_cell.angle_beta   90.00
_cell.angle_gamma   90.00
#
_symmetry.space_group_name_H-M   'P 1'
#
loop_
_entity.id
_entity.type
_entity.pdbx_description
1 polymer ?
#
loop_
_entity_poly.entity_id
_entity_poly.type
_entity_poly.pdbx_seq_one_letter_code
_entity_poly.pdbx_strand_id
1 'polypeptide(L)'
;MVCGMMSCQALSELHFVRPKRTMNASYYVSEILTKTYKDALNRKRKTGTILEKRMIADPLKATLMQDGAPPHRANITQDWCKNQLPNFWAKEKWPGNSPDLNPIDNLWSILNQRLDDLSQSNNLENLKKSLKWPGPTLIHLVSRI
;
A
#
# COMPACT_ATOMS: atom_id res chain seq x y z
N MET A 1 -10.29 2.00 -6.99
CA MET A 1 -9.33 2.39 -5.95
C MET A 1 -8.48 1.16 -5.53
N VAL A 2 -7.15 1.21 -5.61
CA VAL A 2 -6.06 0.23 -5.32
C VAL A 2 -5.11 0.69 -4.19
N CYS A 3 -4.84 -0.12 -3.17
CA CYS A 3 -3.87 0.20 -2.10
C CYS A 3 -2.67 -0.74 -2.16
N GLY A 4 -1.50 -0.26 -1.77
CA GLY A 4 -0.28 -1.07 -1.65
C GLY A 4 0.61 -0.55 -0.52
N MET A 5 1.62 -1.32 -0.15
CA MET A 5 2.66 -0.95 0.80
C MET A 5 4.02 -1.27 0.20
N MET A 6 5.01 -0.42 0.46
CA MET A 6 6.37 -0.59 -0.03
C MET A 6 7.40 -0.40 1.08
N SER A 7 8.57 -0.98 0.84
CA SER A 7 9.80 -0.75 1.60
C SER A 7 10.96 -0.68 0.60
N CYS A 8 12.16 -0.32 1.05
CA CYS A 8 13.36 -0.42 0.21
C CYS A 8 13.66 -1.86 -0.24
N GLN A 9 13.06 -2.86 0.41
CA GLN A 9 13.27 -4.26 0.10
C GLN A 9 12.17 -4.78 -0.83
N ALA A 10 10.92 -4.76 -0.40
CA ALA A 10 9.81 -5.46 -1.03
C ALA A 10 8.54 -4.61 -1.14
N LEU A 11 7.55 -5.15 -1.86
CA LEU A 11 6.20 -4.61 -2.04
C LEU A 11 5.18 -5.59 -1.45
N SER A 12 4.05 -5.07 -0.93
CA SER A 12 2.87 -5.89 -0.68
C SER A 12 2.18 -6.26 -1.98
N GLU A 13 1.26 -7.22 -1.88
CA GLU A 13 0.21 -7.35 -2.90
C GLU A 13 -0.62 -6.07 -2.98
N LEU A 14 -1.25 -5.86 -4.14
CA LEU A 14 -2.22 -4.78 -4.32
C LEU A 14 -3.60 -5.18 -3.79
N HIS A 15 -4.21 -4.28 -3.03
CA HIS A 15 -5.58 -4.43 -2.57
C HIS A 15 -6.53 -3.57 -3.40
N PHE A 16 -7.37 -4.21 -4.21
CA PHE A 16 -8.41 -3.53 -4.98
C PHE A 16 -9.67 -3.37 -4.14
N VAL A 17 -10.01 -2.12 -3.83
CA VAL A 17 -11.28 -1.79 -3.20
C VAL A 17 -12.39 -1.93 -4.22
N ARG A 18 -13.44 -2.66 -3.85
CA ARG A 18 -14.59 -2.91 -4.73
C ARG A 18 -15.22 -1.60 -5.22
N PRO A 19 -15.70 -1.55 -6.48
CA PRO A 19 -16.44 -0.39 -6.99
C PRO A 19 -17.56 0.04 -6.06
N LYS A 20 -17.81 1.36 -5.96
CA LYS A 20 -18.84 1.99 -5.10
C LYS A 20 -18.61 1.84 -3.59
N ARG A 21 -17.49 1.26 -3.14
CA ARG A 21 -17.13 1.20 -1.72
C ARG A 21 -16.13 2.28 -1.35
N THR A 22 -16.42 3.02 -0.29
CA THR A 22 -15.53 4.06 0.25
C THR A 22 -14.51 3.45 1.21
N MET A 23 -13.26 3.90 1.12
CA MET A 23 -12.22 3.60 2.12
C MET A 23 -12.49 4.43 3.38
N ASN A 24 -13.13 3.84 4.38
CA ASN A 24 -13.27 4.43 5.70
C ASN A 24 -12.27 3.80 6.68
N ALA A 25 -12.13 4.38 7.88
CA ALA A 25 -11.17 3.91 8.88
C ALA A 25 -11.36 2.43 9.28
N SER A 26 -12.61 1.99 9.46
CA SER A 26 -12.90 0.59 9.81
C SER A 26 -12.44 -0.37 8.72
N TYR A 27 -12.77 -0.07 7.46
CA TYR A 27 -12.33 -0.87 6.31
C TYR A 27 -10.81 -0.88 6.17
N TYR A 28 -10.17 0.28 6.37
CA TYR A 28 -8.71 0.40 6.33
C TYR A 28 -8.05 -0.52 7.36
N VAL A 29 -8.54 -0.51 8.60
CA VAL A 29 -8.00 -1.37 9.66
C VAL A 29 -8.27 -2.86 9.38
N SER A 30 -9.50 -3.22 9.03
CA SER A 30 -9.90 -4.63 8.93
C SER A 30 -9.39 -5.32 7.67
N GLU A 31 -9.42 -4.64 6.52
CA GLU A 31 -9.07 -5.23 5.23
C GLU A 31 -7.63 -4.92 4.83
N ILE A 32 -7.14 -3.70 5.06
CA ILE A 32 -5.82 -3.29 4.57
C ILE A 32 -4.74 -3.63 5.60
N LEU A 33 -4.83 -3.07 6.81
CA LEU A 33 -3.80 -3.25 7.82
C LEU A 33 -3.75 -4.69 8.34
N THR A 34 -4.92 -5.24 8.71
CA THR A 34 -4.99 -6.54 9.39
C THR A 34 -4.82 -7.73 8.45
N LYS A 35 -5.27 -7.64 7.19
CA LYS A 35 -5.14 -8.74 6.22
C LYS A 35 -3.92 -8.49 5.33
N THR A 36 -4.00 -7.54 4.40
CA THR A 36 -2.97 -7.35 3.37
C THR A 36 -1.60 -6.99 3.94
N TYR A 37 -1.52 -6.01 4.84
CA TYR A 37 -0.23 -5.52 5.32
C TYR A 37 0.38 -6.46 6.35
N LYS A 38 -0.43 -7.07 7.22
CA LYS A 38 0.06 -8.06 8.19
C LYS A 38 0.74 -9.24 7.49
N ASP A 39 0.17 -9.74 6.40
CA ASP A 39 0.80 -10.80 5.60
C ASP A 39 2.15 -10.36 5.05
N ALA A 40 2.24 -9.15 4.48
CA ALA A 40 3.48 -8.62 3.95
C ALA A 40 4.55 -8.36 5.02
N LEU A 41 4.16 -7.80 6.18
CA LEU A 41 5.06 -7.52 7.31
C LEU A 41 5.58 -8.81 7.96
N ASN A 42 4.81 -9.90 7.90
CA ASN A 42 5.20 -11.19 8.48
C ASN A 42 6.15 -12.01 7.60
N ARG A 43 6.37 -11.63 6.33
CA ARG A 43 7.30 -12.32 5.43
C ARG A 43 8.71 -12.37 6.04
N LYS A 44 9.33 -13.56 6.04
CA LYS A 44 10.67 -13.79 6.62
C LYS A 44 11.78 -14.03 5.59
N ARG A 45 11.41 -14.33 4.34
CA ARG A 45 12.36 -14.74 3.31
C ARG A 45 13.32 -13.60 2.98
N LYS A 46 14.64 -13.85 2.96
CA LYS A 46 15.62 -12.79 2.64
C LYS A 46 15.78 -12.57 1.13
N THR A 47 15.46 -13.58 0.32
CA THR A 47 15.71 -13.63 -1.12
C THR A 47 14.43 -13.92 -1.92
N GLY A 48 14.54 -13.77 -3.25
CA GLY A 48 13.48 -14.01 -4.23
C GLY A 48 12.75 -12.74 -4.68
N THR A 49 11.54 -12.87 -5.22
CA THR A 49 10.87 -11.72 -5.84
C THR A 49 10.46 -10.66 -4.81
N ILE A 50 10.13 -9.47 -5.31
CA ILE A 50 9.70 -8.33 -4.51
C ILE A 50 8.37 -8.55 -3.75
N LEU A 51 7.58 -9.60 -4.03
CA LEU A 51 6.41 -10.00 -3.21
C LEU A 51 6.73 -11.01 -2.14
N GLU A 52 7.85 -11.70 -2.23
CA GLU A 52 8.02 -12.89 -1.41
C GLU A 52 9.05 -12.65 -0.32
N LYS A 53 10.04 -11.78 -0.60
CA LYS A 53 11.02 -11.40 0.40
C LYS A 53 10.41 -10.49 1.46
N ARG A 54 11.05 -10.48 2.63
CA ARG A 54 10.68 -9.68 3.79
C ARG A 54 10.64 -8.20 3.42
N MET A 55 9.63 -7.51 3.94
CA MET A 55 9.50 -6.05 3.83
C MET A 55 10.55 -5.33 4.68
N ILE A 56 10.82 -5.89 5.85
CA ILE A 56 11.61 -5.22 6.87
C ILE A 56 12.70 -6.18 7.37
N ALA A 57 13.95 -5.70 7.34
CA ALA A 57 15.07 -6.46 7.86
C ALA A 57 15.11 -6.52 9.38
N ASP A 58 14.80 -5.38 10.01
CA ASP A 58 14.77 -5.17 11.46
C ASP A 58 13.51 -4.35 11.81
N PRO A 59 12.47 -4.99 12.39
CA PRO A 59 11.24 -4.32 12.77
C PRO A 59 11.45 -3.12 13.68
N LEU A 60 12.44 -3.15 14.58
CA LEU A 60 12.69 -2.07 15.53
C LEU A 60 13.29 -0.83 14.86
N LYS A 61 13.86 -0.97 13.67
CA LYS A 61 14.40 0.14 12.85
C LYS A 61 13.48 0.56 11.73
N ALA A 62 12.34 -0.10 11.57
CA ALA A 62 11.33 0.29 10.59
C ALA A 62 10.25 1.16 11.23
N THR A 63 9.76 2.11 10.46
CA THR A 63 8.66 2.98 10.85
C THR A 63 7.61 2.96 9.76
N LEU A 64 6.36 2.65 10.11
CA LEU A 64 5.25 2.80 9.17
C LEU A 64 4.94 4.28 8.95
N MET A 65 4.87 4.67 7.68
CA MET A 65 4.59 6.02 7.23
C MET A 65 3.31 6.02 6.39
N GLN A 66 2.39 6.94 6.69
CA GLN A 66 1.10 7.11 6.02
C GLN A 66 0.83 8.61 5.89
N ASP A 67 0.11 9.01 4.84
CA ASP A 67 -0.29 10.40 4.65
C ASP A 67 -1.40 10.83 5.64
N GLY A 68 -1.80 12.10 5.54
CA GLY A 68 -2.85 12.69 6.37
C GLY A 68 -4.29 12.33 5.97
N ALA A 69 -4.54 11.27 5.18
CA ALA A 69 -5.90 10.92 4.77
C ALA A 69 -6.82 10.64 5.97
N PRO A 70 -8.14 10.94 5.89
CA PRO A 70 -9.05 10.77 7.03
C PRO A 70 -9.05 9.37 7.67
N PRO A 71 -8.98 8.25 6.91
CA PRO A 71 -8.86 6.92 7.49
C PRO A 71 -7.57 6.72 8.29
N HIS A 72 -6.44 7.28 7.83
CA HIS A 72 -5.15 7.13 8.51
C HIS A 72 -5.10 7.91 9.83
N ARG A 73 -5.78 9.07 9.88
CA ARG A 73 -5.84 9.94 11.06
C ARG A 73 -6.86 9.49 12.12
N ALA A 74 -7.73 8.54 11.80
CA ALA A 74 -8.77 8.08 12.70
C ALA A 74 -8.19 7.36 13.93
N ASN A 75 -8.81 7.53 15.10
CA ASN A 75 -8.31 6.96 16.36
C ASN A 75 -8.17 5.43 16.28
N ILE A 76 -9.15 4.72 15.69
CA ILE A 76 -9.07 3.26 15.51
C ILE A 76 -7.82 2.81 14.73
N THR A 77 -7.39 3.61 13.75
CA THR A 77 -6.20 3.33 12.95
C THR A 77 -4.93 3.63 13.74
N GLN A 78 -4.90 4.77 14.45
CA GLN A 78 -3.78 5.13 15.31
C GLN A 78 -3.57 4.10 16.43
N ASP A 79 -4.65 3.65 17.07
CA ASP A 79 -4.63 2.63 18.13
C ASP A 79 -4.15 1.28 17.59
N TRP A 80 -4.63 0.87 16.41
CA TRP A 80 -4.14 -0.35 15.76
C TRP A 80 -2.64 -0.26 15.50
N CYS A 81 -2.16 0.84 14.91
CA CYS A 81 -0.74 1.03 14.61
C CYS A 81 0.12 1.01 15.89
N LYS A 82 -0.31 1.71 16.94
CA LYS A 82 0.37 1.74 18.25
C LYS A 82 0.46 0.36 18.88
N ASN A 83 -0.58 -0.46 18.75
CA ASN A 83 -0.64 -1.78 19.38
C ASN A 83 0.02 -2.89 18.57
N GLN A 84 0.12 -2.74 17.24
CA GLN A 84 0.59 -3.80 16.34
C GLN A 84 1.99 -3.57 15.78
N LEU A 85 2.51 -2.34 15.83
CA LEU A 85 3.77 -1.98 15.19
C LEU A 85 4.76 -1.43 16.22
N PRO A 86 6.06 -1.74 16.07
CA PRO A 86 7.09 -1.20 16.95
C PRO A 86 7.25 0.32 16.78
N ASN A 87 7.20 0.82 15.54
CA ASN A 87 7.21 2.25 15.26
C ASN A 87 6.27 2.60 14.11
N PHE A 88 5.59 3.74 14.24
CA PHE A 88 4.82 4.36 13.17
C PHE A 88 4.81 5.88 13.35
N TRP A 89 4.51 6.63 12.30
CA TRP A 89 4.25 8.06 12.41
C TRP A 89 2.80 8.30 12.81
N ALA A 90 2.62 8.86 14.00
CA ALA A 90 1.31 9.31 14.46
C ALA A 90 0.77 10.45 13.57
N LYS A 91 -0.54 10.66 13.60
CA LYS A 91 -1.25 11.62 12.72
C LYS A 91 -0.72 13.06 12.79
N GLU A 92 -0.02 13.44 13.86
CA GLU A 92 0.58 14.76 14.06
C GLU A 92 1.93 14.92 13.34
N LYS A 93 2.58 13.82 12.97
CA LYS A 93 3.93 13.83 12.41
C LYS A 93 3.95 14.11 10.90
N TRP A 94 2.89 13.78 10.18
CA TRP A 94 2.79 14.04 8.75
C TRP A 94 2.38 15.49 8.50
N PRO A 95 3.18 16.31 7.77
CA PRO A 95 2.77 17.65 7.40
C PRO A 95 1.59 17.61 6.42
N GLY A 96 0.62 18.49 6.63
CA GLY A 96 -0.54 18.59 5.74
C GLY A 96 -0.12 19.01 4.32
N ASN A 97 -0.76 18.44 3.31
CA ASN A 97 -0.56 18.76 1.88
C ASN A 97 0.87 18.56 1.36
N SER A 98 1.58 17.54 1.84
CA SER A 98 2.95 17.22 1.40
C SER A 98 3.05 15.86 0.67
N PRO A 99 2.43 15.70 -0.51
CA PRO A 99 2.55 14.46 -1.29
C PRO A 99 4.00 14.20 -1.77
N ASP A 100 4.80 15.25 -1.92
CA ASP A 100 6.22 15.20 -2.27
C ASP A 100 7.06 14.41 -1.25
N LEU A 101 6.63 14.38 0.00
CA LEU A 101 7.31 13.64 1.06
C LEU A 101 6.94 12.15 1.11
N ASN A 102 5.96 11.70 0.32
CA ASN A 102 5.48 10.33 0.33
C ASN A 102 6.13 9.51 -0.81
N PRO A 103 7.09 8.62 -0.53
CA PRO A 103 7.80 7.87 -1.56
C PRO A 103 6.90 7.02 -2.43
N ILE A 104 5.74 6.58 -1.91
CA ILE A 104 4.79 5.79 -2.70
C ILE A 104 4.06 6.64 -3.74
N ASP A 105 3.91 7.95 -3.53
CA ASP A 105 3.28 8.85 -4.51
C ASP A 105 4.17 9.03 -5.74
N ASN A 106 5.50 9.02 -5.57
CA ASN A 106 6.44 8.96 -6.69
C ASN A 106 6.27 7.66 -7.49
N LEU A 107 6.10 6.52 -6.81
CA LEU A 107 5.82 5.25 -7.48
C LEU A 107 4.49 5.32 -8.22
N TRP A 108 3.43 5.85 -7.60
CA TRP A 108 2.13 6.03 -8.27
C TRP A 108 2.23 6.94 -9.49
N SER A 109 3.01 8.02 -9.44
CA SER A 109 3.23 8.90 -10.59
C SER A 109 3.89 8.16 -11.76
N ILE A 110 4.96 7.40 -11.51
CA ILE A 110 5.63 6.59 -12.53
C ILE A 110 4.66 5.56 -13.12
N LEU A 111 3.85 4.94 -12.27
CA LEU A 111 2.85 3.98 -12.71
C LEU A 111 1.79 4.65 -13.59
N ASN A 112 1.26 5.81 -13.19
CA ASN A 112 0.26 6.53 -13.98
C ASN A 112 0.79 6.92 -15.36
N GLN A 113 2.01 7.46 -15.44
CA GLN A 113 2.64 7.78 -16.74
C GLN A 113 2.71 6.55 -17.66
N ARG A 114 3.16 5.40 -17.12
CA ARG A 114 3.23 4.15 -17.90
C ARG A 114 1.86 3.64 -18.34
N LEU A 115 0.80 3.92 -17.57
CA LEU A 115 -0.55 3.55 -17.97
C LEU A 115 -1.09 4.44 -19.07
N ASP A 116 -0.81 5.74 -19.00
CA ASP A 116 -1.26 6.69 -20.00
C ASP A 116 -0.68 6.32 -21.38
N ASP A 117 0.59 5.89 -21.41
CA ASP A 117 1.26 5.39 -22.61
C ASP A 117 0.62 4.10 -23.20
N LEU A 118 -0.12 3.32 -22.40
CA LEU A 118 -0.68 2.02 -22.80
C LEU A 118 -2.09 2.09 -23.41
N SER A 119 -2.68 3.28 -23.54
CA SER A 119 -4.02 3.55 -24.10
C SER A 119 -5.22 2.89 -23.36
N GLN A 120 -6.01 3.74 -22.68
CA GLN A 120 -7.41 3.55 -22.25
C GLN A 120 -7.81 2.20 -21.60
N SER A 121 -7.40 2.01 -20.34
CA SER A 121 -8.04 1.04 -19.44
C SER A 121 -9.33 1.60 -18.83
N ASN A 122 -10.40 1.67 -19.63
CA ASN A 122 -11.66 2.33 -19.23
C ASN A 122 -12.49 1.54 -18.20
N ASN A 123 -11.96 0.42 -17.68
CA ASN A 123 -12.63 -0.39 -16.67
C ASN A 123 -11.63 -1.17 -15.79
N LEU A 124 -12.12 -1.60 -14.61
CA LEU A 124 -11.34 -2.30 -13.59
C LEU A 124 -10.66 -3.59 -14.09
N GLU A 125 -11.29 -4.29 -15.05
CA GLU A 125 -10.76 -5.55 -15.57
C GLU A 125 -9.57 -5.31 -16.52
N ASN A 126 -9.64 -4.26 -17.34
CA ASN A 126 -8.50 -3.84 -18.15
C ASN A 126 -7.36 -3.36 -17.26
N LEU A 127 -7.66 -2.62 -16.18
CA LEU A 127 -6.65 -2.20 -15.21
C LEU A 127 -5.94 -3.42 -14.59
N LYS A 128 -6.69 -4.43 -14.10
CA LYS A 128 -6.11 -5.68 -13.58
C LYS A 128 -5.28 -6.45 -14.62
N LYS A 129 -5.71 -6.47 -15.88
CA LYS A 129 -4.97 -7.12 -16.98
C LYS A 129 -3.68 -6.39 -17.31
N SER A 130 -3.70 -5.06 -17.41
CA SER A 130 -2.50 -4.23 -17.64
C SER A 130 -1.51 -4.31 -16.47
N LEU A 131 -2.04 -4.49 -15.27
CA LEU A 131 -1.32 -4.85 -14.04
C LEU A 131 -0.75 -6.27 -14.02
N LYS A 132 -1.01 -7.07 -15.06
CA LYS A 132 -0.70 -8.50 -15.13
C LYS A 132 -1.09 -9.26 -13.86
N TRP A 133 -2.22 -8.90 -13.23
CA TRP A 133 -2.67 -9.44 -11.95
C TRP A 133 -3.28 -10.85 -12.11
N PRO A 134 -2.62 -11.96 -11.70
CA PRO A 134 -3.12 -13.31 -11.96
C PRO A 134 -3.72 -14.00 -10.73
N GLY A 135 -3.79 -13.34 -9.56
CA GLY A 135 -3.90 -14.02 -8.26
C GLY A 135 -2.52 -14.11 -7.56
N PRO A 136 -2.35 -14.92 -6.49
CA PRO A 136 -1.31 -14.76 -5.47
C PRO A 136 0.15 -15.06 -5.87
N THR A 137 0.56 -14.90 -7.13
CA THR A 137 1.98 -15.01 -7.50
C THR A 137 2.36 -14.12 -8.68
N LEU A 138 3.45 -13.35 -8.50
CA LEU A 138 4.27 -12.58 -9.46
C LEU A 138 3.75 -11.18 -9.90
N ILE A 139 4.47 -10.13 -9.44
CA ILE A 139 4.26 -8.70 -9.78
C ILE A 139 4.74 -8.40 -11.20
N HIS A 140 3.98 -7.59 -11.93
CA HIS A 140 4.45 -6.30 -12.49
C HIS A 140 3.30 -5.27 -12.44
N LEU A 141 3.42 -4.28 -11.54
CA LEU A 141 2.38 -3.34 -11.06
C LEU A 141 2.12 -2.13 -12.00
N VAL A 142 0.87 -1.61 -12.07
CA VAL A 142 0.45 -0.25 -12.50
C VAL A 142 -0.95 0.24 -11.98
N SER A 143 -1.02 1.48 -11.45
CA SER A 143 -2.16 2.44 -11.44
C SER A 143 -3.38 2.34 -10.50
N ARG A 144 -3.90 3.54 -10.15
CA ARG A 144 -5.19 3.79 -9.53
C ARG A 144 -5.86 5.06 -10.08
N ILE A 145 -7.16 4.91 -10.34
CA ILE A 145 -8.25 5.88 -10.56
C ILE A 145 -8.31 6.93 -9.43
#